data_AF-A0A6P4AM12-F1
#
_entry.id   AF-A0A6P4AM12-F1
#
_cell.length_a   1.000
_cell.length_b   1.000
_cell.length_c   1.000
_cell.angle_alpha   90.00
_cell.angle_beta   90.00
_cell.angle_gamma   90.00
#
_symmetry.space_group_name_H-M   'P 1'
#
loop_
_entity.id
_entity.type
_entity.pdbx_description
1 polymer ?
#
loop_
_entity_poly.entity_id
_entity_poly.type
_entity_poly.pdbx_seq_one_letter_code
_entity_poly.pdbx_strand_id
1 'polypeptide(L)'
;MGTTALRQFLKSLCSNSQWNYAVFWKLNHQNPLILTWEDGYFDHPKPSKIEGSVSDNIYFSGMKSISFSSCETITDDCGSGGYPIGLAVANMPSLQYAMGEGFVGEVAYTGTHSWVFSNSLFTRESYSELVPDVRI
;
A
#
# COMPACT_ATOMS: atom_id res chain seq x y z
N MET A 1 -19.59 -0.57 15.22
CA MET A 1 -19.97 0.80 14.81
C MET A 1 -18.78 1.72 14.48
N GLY A 2 -17.51 1.37 14.81
CA GLY A 2 -16.37 2.29 14.63
C GLY A 2 -15.59 2.23 13.30
N THR A 3 -15.65 1.12 12.55
CA THR A 3 -14.86 0.96 11.30
C THR A 3 -15.32 1.89 10.18
N THR A 4 -16.61 2.23 10.15
CA THR A 4 -17.17 3.12 9.14
C THR A 4 -16.60 4.54 9.22
N ALA A 5 -16.34 5.06 10.43
CA ALA A 5 -15.79 6.41 10.60
C ALA A 5 -14.32 6.48 10.14
N LEU A 6 -13.51 5.48 10.50
CA LEU A 6 -12.12 5.36 10.04
C LEU A 6 -12.07 5.26 8.52
N ARG A 7 -12.90 4.40 7.92
CA ARG A 7 -12.97 4.27 6.46
C ARG A 7 -13.33 5.59 5.76
N GLN A 8 -14.29 6.35 6.31
CA GLN A 8 -14.66 7.66 5.75
C GLN A 8 -13.53 8.69 5.89
N PHE A 9 -12.78 8.66 7.01
CA PHE A 9 -11.61 9.49 7.20
C PHE A 9 -10.50 9.15 6.19
N LEU A 10 -10.17 7.87 6.01
CA LEU A 10 -9.19 7.44 5.02
C LEU A 10 -9.62 7.83 3.59
N LYS A 11 -10.92 7.71 3.29
CA LYS A 11 -11.48 8.17 2.03
C LYS A 11 -11.33 9.68 1.83
N SER A 12 -11.50 10.50 2.86
CA SER A 12 -11.39 11.96 2.74
C SER A 12 -9.95 12.41 2.46
N LEU A 13 -8.94 11.66 2.91
CA LEU A 13 -7.53 11.88 2.57
C LEU A 13 -7.25 11.72 1.07
N CYS A 14 -7.98 10.82 0.40
CA CYS A 14 -7.83 10.57 -1.04
C CYS A 14 -8.77 11.42 -1.92
N SER A 15 -9.98 11.74 -1.45
CA SER A 15 -11.07 12.28 -2.29
C SER A 15 -10.82 13.65 -2.93
N ASN A 16 -9.77 14.38 -2.53
CA ASN A 16 -9.38 15.66 -3.11
C ASN A 16 -7.85 15.81 -3.23
N SER A 17 -7.15 14.69 -3.37
CA SER A 17 -5.68 14.68 -3.40
C SER A 17 -5.16 13.83 -4.55
N GLN A 18 -3.83 13.80 -4.70
CA GLN A 18 -3.14 12.90 -5.63
C GLN A 18 -2.83 11.53 -5.00
N TRP A 19 -3.34 11.27 -3.80
CA TRP A 19 -3.08 10.02 -3.07
C TRP A 19 -3.99 8.90 -3.59
N ASN A 20 -3.37 7.87 -4.17
CA ASN A 20 -4.09 6.70 -4.66
C ASN A 20 -4.64 5.82 -3.53
N TYR A 21 -4.03 5.84 -2.35
CA TYR A 21 -4.47 5.02 -1.21
C TYR A 21 -4.08 5.64 0.12
N ALA A 22 -4.79 5.24 1.18
CA ALA A 22 -4.49 5.58 2.55
C ALA A 22 -4.72 4.36 3.44
N VAL A 23 -3.83 4.13 4.40
CA VAL A 23 -3.87 2.96 5.29
C VAL A 23 -3.69 3.38 6.72
N PHE A 24 -4.34 2.67 7.63
CA PHE A 24 -4.21 2.88 9.06
C PHE A 24 -3.66 1.64 9.75
N TRP A 25 -2.51 1.84 10.39
CA TRP A 25 -1.87 0.85 11.24
C TRP A 25 -2.18 1.16 12.70
N LYS A 26 -2.75 0.18 13.40
CA LYS A 26 -3.09 0.27 14.82
C LYS A 26 -1.95 -0.25 15.66
N LEU A 27 -1.57 0.51 16.67
CA LEU A 27 -0.65 0.02 17.69
C LEU A 27 -1.36 -0.95 18.64
N ASN A 28 -0.80 -2.15 18.81
CA ASN A 28 -1.25 -3.16 19.74
C ASN A 28 -0.25 -3.31 20.89
N HIS A 29 -0.74 -3.21 22.13
CA HIS A 29 0.05 -3.25 23.37
C HIS A 29 0.45 -4.68 23.80
N GLN A 30 0.80 -5.53 22.83
CA GLN A 30 1.40 -6.83 23.10
C GLN A 30 2.91 -6.66 23.40
N ASN A 31 3.57 -7.70 23.89
CA ASN A 31 5.02 -7.73 24.05
C ASN A 31 5.59 -8.74 23.05
N PRO A 32 6.26 -8.31 21.98
CA PRO A 32 6.68 -6.93 21.67
C PRO A 32 5.53 -6.02 21.17
N LEU A 33 5.73 -4.70 21.23
CA LEU A 33 4.78 -3.72 20.70
C LEU A 33 4.73 -3.84 19.18
N ILE A 34 3.54 -4.11 18.63
CA ILE A 34 3.35 -4.37 17.19
C ILE A 34 2.31 -3.44 16.58
N LEU A 35 2.52 -3.10 15.31
CA LEU A 35 1.60 -2.37 14.46
C LEU A 35 0.88 -3.37 13.55
N THR A 36 -0.45 -3.42 13.67
CA THR A 36 -1.32 -4.32 12.90
C THR A 36 -2.24 -3.51 12.01
N TRP A 37 -2.60 -4.06 10.86
CA TRP A 37 -3.59 -3.45 9.97
C TRP A 37 -4.95 -3.30 10.66
N GLU A 38 -5.57 -2.11 10.56
CA GLU A 38 -6.96 -1.90 11.01
C GLU A 38 -7.91 -1.55 9.86
N ASP A 39 -7.54 -0.62 8.98
CA ASP A 39 -8.35 -0.31 7.77
C ASP A 39 -7.52 0.36 6.67
N GLY A 40 -8.05 0.36 5.46
CA GLY A 40 -7.45 0.98 4.29
C GLY A 40 -8.48 1.41 3.25
N TYR A 41 -8.11 2.43 2.49
CA TYR A 41 -8.85 2.94 1.34
C TYR A 41 -7.93 2.99 0.12
N PHE A 42 -8.41 2.48 -1.01
CA PHE A 42 -7.76 2.60 -2.31
C PHE A 42 -8.73 3.30 -3.26
N ASP A 43 -8.32 4.46 -3.76
CA ASP A 43 -9.05 5.18 -4.80
C ASP A 43 -8.75 4.53 -6.13
N HIS A 44 -9.76 3.86 -6.68
CA HIS A 44 -9.60 3.19 -7.96
C HIS A 44 -9.62 4.29 -9.03
N PRO A 45 -8.54 4.46 -9.81
CA PRO A 45 -8.58 5.42 -10.90
C PRO A 45 -9.75 5.03 -11.80
N LYS A 46 -10.69 5.98 -11.96
CA LYS A 46 -11.81 5.78 -12.88
C LYS A 46 -11.21 5.50 -14.24
N PRO A 47 -11.54 4.39 -14.92
CA PRO A 47 -11.12 4.22 -16.30
C PRO A 47 -11.62 5.44 -17.06
N SER A 48 -10.69 6.28 -17.53
CA SER A 48 -11.03 7.36 -18.44
C SER A 48 -11.72 6.68 -19.61
N LYS A 49 -12.96 7.04 -19.89
CA LYS A 49 -13.71 6.52 -21.04
C LYS A 49 -12.87 6.83 -22.29
N ILE A 50 -12.12 5.85 -22.77
CA ILE A 50 -11.67 5.86 -24.16
C ILE A 50 -12.96 5.54 -24.92
N GLU A 51 -13.46 6.55 -25.63
CA GLU A 51 -14.64 6.44 -26.49
C GLU A 51 -14.26 5.51 -27.66
N GLY A 52 -14.41 4.20 -27.45
CA GLY A 52 -14.00 3.22 -28.44
C GLY A 52 -13.96 1.81 -27.87
N SER A 53 -15.08 1.10 -28.02
CA SER A 53 -15.25 -0.35 -27.95
C SER A 53 -15.58 -1.00 -26.59
N VAL A 54 -16.78 -1.59 -26.60
CA VAL A 54 -17.35 -2.73 -25.87
C VAL A 54 -17.18 -2.76 -24.34
N SER A 55 -18.32 -2.53 -23.69
CA SER A 55 -18.56 -2.66 -22.27
C SER A 55 -18.39 -4.11 -21.79
N ASP A 56 -17.36 -4.37 -20.99
CA ASP A 56 -17.41 -5.41 -19.97
C ASP A 56 -17.36 -4.75 -18.59
N ASN A 57 -18.55 -4.63 -18.00
CA ASN A 57 -18.76 -4.08 -16.67
C ASN A 57 -18.23 -5.05 -15.61
N ILE A 58 -16.99 -4.90 -15.16
CA ILE A 58 -16.60 -5.44 -13.84
C ILE A 58 -16.84 -4.35 -12.80
N TYR A 59 -18.10 -4.24 -12.40
CA TYR A 59 -18.57 -3.36 -11.34
C TYR A 59 -18.13 -3.94 -9.99
N PHE A 60 -16.94 -3.56 -9.51
CA PHE A 60 -16.45 -3.90 -8.16
C PHE A 60 -17.13 -3.03 -7.08
N SER A 61 -18.45 -3.09 -7.00
CA SER A 61 -19.21 -2.42 -5.94
C SER A 61 -19.72 -3.45 -4.94
N GLY A 62 -19.14 -3.45 -3.74
CA GLY A 62 -19.79 -4.00 -2.55
C GLY A 62 -19.31 -5.37 -2.09
N MET A 63 -18.09 -5.41 -1.54
CA MET A 63 -17.76 -6.06 -0.27
C MET A 63 -18.46 -7.40 0.07
N LYS A 64 -17.76 -8.53 -0.11
CA LYS A 64 -17.58 -9.54 0.96
C LYS A 64 -16.58 -10.62 0.55
N SER A 65 -15.50 -10.74 1.32
CA SER A 65 -14.63 -11.92 1.39
C SER A 65 -14.07 -12.44 0.06
N ILE A 66 -13.10 -11.74 -0.53
CA ILE A 66 -12.17 -12.42 -1.42
C ILE A 66 -11.02 -12.88 -0.54
N SER A 67 -11.03 -14.17 -0.22
CA SER A 67 -9.82 -14.86 0.17
C SER A 67 -8.85 -14.72 -1.00
N PHE A 68 -7.84 -13.86 -0.87
CA PHE A 68 -6.70 -13.87 -1.77
C PHE A 68 -5.83 -15.05 -1.37
N SER A 69 -6.36 -16.25 -1.61
CA SER A 69 -5.58 -17.47 -1.63
C SER A 69 -4.52 -17.27 -2.70
N SER A 70 -3.27 -17.17 -2.27
CA SER A 70 -2.08 -17.29 -3.11
C SER A 70 -2.34 -18.25 -4.26
N CYS A 71 -2.50 -17.73 -5.46
CA CYS A 71 -2.47 -18.54 -6.67
C CYS A 71 -1.22 -18.12 -7.42
N GLU A 72 -0.10 -18.70 -7.01
CA GLU A 72 0.98 -18.89 -7.94
C GLU A 72 0.60 -20.05 -8.88
N THR A 73 0.43 -19.64 -10.13
CA THR A 73 0.70 -20.35 -11.37
C THR A 73 -0.34 -21.30 -11.99
N ILE A 74 -0.58 -21.00 -13.27
CA ILE A 74 -1.03 -21.82 -14.41
C ILE A 74 -2.55 -21.94 -14.61
N THR A 75 -3.12 -20.94 -15.29
CA THR A 75 -3.80 -21.13 -16.57
C THR A 75 -3.67 -19.86 -17.41
N ASP A 76 -3.27 -20.03 -18.66
CA ASP A 76 -3.31 -19.03 -19.71
C ASP A 76 -4.70 -18.38 -19.86
N ASP A 77 -4.67 -17.15 -20.38
CA ASP A 77 -5.77 -16.41 -21.01
C ASP A 77 -6.52 -15.38 -20.15
N CYS A 78 -6.64 -14.19 -20.74
CA CYS A 78 -7.27 -12.96 -20.27
C CYS A 78 -6.55 -12.17 -19.16
N GLY A 79 -5.88 -11.10 -19.59
CA GLY A 79 -5.10 -10.19 -18.75
C GLY A 79 -5.91 -9.56 -17.62
N SER A 80 -5.78 -10.13 -16.43
CA SER A 80 -6.14 -9.47 -15.18
C SER A 80 -5.16 -8.33 -14.94
N GLY A 81 -5.40 -7.20 -15.61
CA GLY A 81 -4.73 -5.92 -15.43
C GLY A 81 -5.07 -5.31 -14.08
N GLY A 82 -4.73 -6.03 -13.01
CA GLY A 82 -4.83 -5.54 -11.64
C GLY A 82 -3.88 -4.38 -11.47
N TYR A 83 -4.38 -3.25 -10.98
CA TYR A 83 -3.52 -2.13 -10.60
C TYR A 83 -2.51 -2.62 -9.54
N PRO A 84 -1.19 -2.50 -9.77
CA PRO A 84 -0.18 -3.04 -8.86
C PRO A 84 -0.30 -2.46 -7.44
N ILE A 85 -0.75 -1.20 -7.34
CA ILE A 85 -1.05 -0.54 -6.07
C ILE A 85 -2.24 -1.20 -5.36
N GLY A 86 -3.31 -1.54 -6.10
CA GLY A 86 -4.48 -2.22 -5.54
C GLY A 86 -4.12 -3.60 -4.99
N LEU A 87 -3.27 -4.35 -5.69
CA LEU A 87 -2.74 -5.63 -5.21
C LEU A 87 -1.90 -5.47 -3.94
N ALA A 88 -1.02 -4.45 -3.91
CA ALA A 88 -0.22 -4.17 -2.72
C ALA A 88 -1.11 -3.86 -1.50
N VAL A 89 -2.11 -2.98 -1.67
CA VAL A 89 -3.05 -2.63 -0.58
C VAL A 89 -3.86 -3.84 -0.13
N ALA A 90 -4.28 -4.73 -1.04
CA ALA A 90 -5.00 -5.94 -0.70
C ALA A 90 -4.16 -6.94 0.12
N ASN A 91 -2.83 -6.92 -0.06
CA ASN A 91 -1.89 -7.78 0.67
C ASN A 91 -1.44 -7.20 2.01
N MET A 92 -1.55 -5.88 2.23
CA MET A 92 -1.11 -5.23 3.47
C MET A 92 -1.73 -5.79 4.78
N PRO A 93 -2.97 -6.30 4.83
CA PRO A 93 -3.54 -6.86 6.06
C PRO A 93 -2.76 -8.05 6.68
N SER A 94 -1.92 -8.74 5.89
CA SER A 94 -1.08 -9.82 6.39
C SER A 94 0.24 -9.33 7.01
N LEU A 95 0.57 -8.04 6.85
CA LEU A 95 1.80 -7.45 7.35
C LEU A 95 1.65 -7.04 8.81
N GLN A 96 2.73 -7.20 9.56
CA GLN A 96 2.88 -6.71 10.93
C GLN A 96 4.26 -6.07 11.04
N TYR A 97 4.35 -4.99 11.81
CA TYR A 97 5.61 -4.30 12.05
C TYR A 97 5.88 -4.21 13.54
N ALA A 98 7.08 -4.56 13.98
CA ALA A 98 7.50 -4.29 15.34
C ALA A 98 7.77 -2.79 15.51
N MET A 99 7.49 -2.26 16.71
CA MET A 99 7.81 -0.87 17.03
C MET A 99 9.32 -0.62 16.88
N GLY A 100 9.68 0.45 16.18
CA GLY A 100 11.07 0.80 15.90
C GLY A 100 11.72 0.02 14.75
N GLU A 101 11.04 -0.96 14.16
CA GLU A 101 11.58 -1.76 13.04
C GLU A 101 10.92 -1.42 11.70
N GLY A 102 11.75 -1.30 10.67
CA GLY A 102 11.31 -0.89 9.34
C GLY A 102 10.70 0.54 9.33
N PHE A 103 10.25 0.97 8.16
CA PHE A 103 9.78 2.35 8.00
C PHE A 103 8.54 2.67 8.86
N VAL A 104 7.55 1.78 8.85
CA VAL A 104 6.30 1.97 9.61
C VAL A 104 6.55 1.92 11.12
N GLY A 105 7.42 1.01 11.58
CA GLY A 105 7.78 0.89 12.99
C GLY A 105 8.60 2.07 13.51
N GLU A 106 9.55 2.58 12.72
CA GLU A 106 10.38 3.74 13.08
C GLU A 106 9.54 5.02 13.20
N VAL A 107 8.64 5.26 12.25
CA VAL A 107 7.70 6.40 12.29
C VAL A 107 6.82 6.34 13.54
N ALA A 108 6.31 5.15 13.88
CA ALA A 108 5.50 4.98 15.08
C ALA A 108 6.29 5.16 16.39
N TYR A 109 7.55 4.75 16.42
CA TYR A 109 8.43 4.92 17.58
C TYR A 109 8.84 6.38 17.81
N THR A 110 9.22 7.08 16.74
CA THR A 110 9.68 8.48 16.83
C THR A 110 8.52 9.47 16.98
N GLY A 111 7.32 9.12 16.51
CA GLY A 111 6.17 10.03 16.48
C GLY A 111 6.33 11.16 15.47
N THR A 112 7.24 11.02 14.50
CA THR A 112 7.55 12.05 13.50
C THR A 112 6.96 11.68 12.13
N HIS A 113 6.57 12.69 11.34
CA HIS A 113 6.08 12.46 9.98
C HIS A 113 7.26 12.29 9.01
N SER A 114 7.21 11.28 8.14
CA SER A 114 8.26 10.98 7.17
C SER A 114 7.69 10.75 5.78
N TRP A 115 8.46 11.15 4.76
CA TRP A 115 8.09 11.01 3.35
C TRP A 115 9.19 10.29 2.59
N VAL A 116 8.80 9.35 1.73
CA VAL A 116 9.73 8.63 0.84
C VAL A 116 9.35 8.92 -0.60
N PHE A 117 10.31 9.37 -1.38
CA PHE A 117 10.15 9.66 -2.81
C PHE A 117 10.96 8.64 -3.61
N SER A 118 10.37 8.08 -4.68
CA SER A 118 11.04 7.08 -5.53
C SER A 118 12.43 7.51 -6.00
N ASN A 119 12.60 8.78 -6.37
CA ASN A 119 13.87 9.33 -6.86
C ASN A 119 15.02 9.23 -5.84
N SER A 120 14.71 9.17 -4.54
CA SER A 120 15.70 9.07 -3.46
C SER A 120 16.19 7.63 -3.20
N LEU A 121 15.45 6.62 -3.67
CA LEU A 121 15.85 5.21 -3.56
C LEU A 121 16.95 4.87 -4.57
N PHE A 122 16.87 5.41 -5.79
CA PHE A 122 17.89 5.25 -6.83
C PHE A 122 19.21 5.99 -6.51
N THR A 123 19.15 7.08 -5.74
CA THR A 123 20.37 7.75 -5.30
C THR A 123 21.09 7.00 -4.19
N ARG A 124 20.38 6.19 -3.37
CA ARG A 124 21.03 5.42 -2.28
C ARG A 124 21.82 4.22 -2.78
N GLU A 125 21.45 3.64 -3.91
CA GLU A 125 22.20 2.54 -4.55
C GLU A 125 23.45 3.05 -5.31
N SER A 126 23.47 4.32 -5.72
CA SER A 126 24.61 4.90 -6.46
C SER A 126 25.74 5.45 -5.58
N TYR A 127 25.48 5.73 -4.30
CA TYR A 127 26.53 6.15 -3.36
C TYR A 127 27.19 5.00 -2.58
N SER A 128 26.70 3.76 -2.71
CA SER A 128 27.33 2.58 -2.10
C SER A 128 28.57 2.06 -2.83
N GLU A 129 28.95 2.65 -3.97
CA GLU A 129 30.04 2.15 -4.82
C GLU A 129 31.30 3.05 -4.84
N LEU A 130 31.34 4.14 -4.06
CA LEU A 130 32.49 5.04 -4.03
C LEU A 130 33.20 5.00 -2.67
N VAL A 131 33.90 3.89 -2.41
CA VAL A 131 35.06 3.90 -1.51
C VAL A 131 36.27 4.29 -2.37
N PRO A 132 36.90 5.46 -2.18
CA PRO A 132 38.17 5.73 -2.83
C PRO A 132 39.24 4.87 -2.14
N ASP A 133 39.81 3.92 -2.89
CA ASP A 133 40.98 3.15 -2.50
C ASP A 133 42.15 4.12 -2.30
N VAL A 134 42.44 4.47 -1.04
CA VAL A 134 43.63 5.25 -0.68
C VAL A 134 44.81 4.30 -0.73
N ARG A 135 45.60 4.36 -1.81
CA ARG A 135 46.94 3.78 -1.85
C ARG A 135 47.97 4.82 -1.45
N ILE A 136 48.78 4.41 -0.47
CA ILE A 136 49.94 5.08 0.13
C ILE A 136 50.98 5.42 -0.94
#